data_AF-A0A9X0CI21-F1
#
_entry.id   AF-A0A9X0CI21-F1
#
_cell.length_a   1.000
_cell.length_b   1.000
_cell.length_c   1.000
_cell.angle_alpha   90.00
_cell.angle_beta   90.00
_cell.angle_gamma   90.00
#
_symmetry.space_group_name_H-M   'P 1'
#
loop_
_entity.id
_entity.type
_entity.pdbx_description
1 polymer ?
#
loop_
_entity_poly.entity_id
_entity_poly.type
_entity_poly.pdbx_seq_one_letter_code
_entity_poly.pdbx_strand_id
1 'polypeptide(L)'
;MKWKICEPADLVSYDFPSFCSVNTGLNKTSPVLNCKDLKQKAPTRASGVYWIDPDGGSHGNAFQAYCDQQTDVPLSETQYEAMDGNLWRTIGDEFLIKSNINNWIACKFEDTRGIVRQISCKLVKQVSKQCAGVPNSLKIGHPYGPSLSGSTGVYYLFDGYTGEDWPVHDPCGKGQPNQLKGVANPHGNVFKR
;
A
#
# COMPACT_ATOMS: atom_id res chain seq x y z
N MET A 1 -6.51 -2.94 3.21
CA MET A 1 -6.08 -3.32 4.59
C MET A 1 -7.31 -3.46 5.48
N LYS A 2 -7.59 -4.66 6.00
CA LYS A 2 -8.44 -4.98 7.18
C LYS A 2 -8.50 -6.50 7.38
N TRP A 3 -8.80 -6.93 8.60
CA TRP A 3 -8.57 -8.25 9.18
C TRP A 3 -9.86 -9.06 9.38
N LYS A 4 -9.74 -10.40 9.42
CA LYS A 4 -10.77 -11.36 9.82
C LYS A 4 -10.10 -12.54 10.53
N ILE A 5 -10.75 -13.10 11.56
CA ILE A 5 -10.31 -14.31 12.27
C ILE A 5 -10.98 -15.50 11.59
N CYS A 6 -10.20 -16.52 11.20
CA CYS A 6 -10.71 -17.82 10.77
C CYS A 6 -10.06 -18.92 11.62
N GLU A 7 -10.87 -19.89 12.01
CA GLU A 7 -10.58 -20.98 12.95
C GLU A 7 -9.88 -22.19 12.29
N PRO A 8 -9.22 -23.07 13.09
CA PRO A 8 -8.26 -24.05 12.59
C PRO A 8 -8.92 -25.38 12.23
N ALA A 9 -9.20 -25.63 10.93
CA ALA A 9 -9.67 -26.95 10.49
C ALA A 9 -9.07 -27.50 9.18
N ASP A 10 -8.27 -26.75 8.41
CA ASP A 10 -7.94 -27.14 7.03
C ASP A 10 -6.52 -27.70 6.82
N LEU A 11 -6.06 -28.67 7.64
CA LEU A 11 -4.75 -29.32 7.45
C LEU A 11 -4.85 -30.83 7.35
N VAL A 12 -4.87 -31.40 6.13
CA VAL A 12 -4.28 -32.74 5.88
C VAL A 12 -3.78 -32.93 4.44
N SER A 13 -2.51 -33.36 4.34
CA SER A 13 -1.95 -34.42 3.46
C SER A 13 -0.79 -34.04 2.53
N TYR A 14 0.03 -35.06 2.25
CA TYR A 14 1.49 -35.10 2.12
C TYR A 14 1.99 -35.12 0.67
N ASP A 15 3.10 -34.41 0.39
CA ASP A 15 4.35 -34.89 -0.26
C ASP A 15 5.10 -33.74 -0.99
N PHE A 16 6.43 -33.87 -1.10
CA PHE A 16 7.45 -33.02 -1.79
C PHE A 16 8.47 -32.27 -0.89
N PRO A 17 9.73 -32.08 -1.37
CA PRO A 17 10.98 -32.35 -0.67
C PRO A 17 11.26 -31.33 0.43
N SER A 18 12.08 -31.75 1.42
CA SER A 18 12.51 -31.02 2.61
C SER A 18 12.84 -29.53 2.39
N PHE A 19 11.80 -28.70 2.31
CA PHE A 19 11.87 -27.32 2.76
C PHE A 19 11.79 -27.40 4.28
N CYS A 20 12.84 -26.99 4.98
CA CYS A 20 12.70 -26.64 6.39
C CYS A 20 11.44 -25.79 6.50
N SER A 21 10.47 -26.21 7.31
CA SER A 21 9.34 -25.37 7.68
C SER A 21 9.92 -24.15 8.39
N VAL A 22 10.23 -23.10 7.62
CA VAL A 22 10.72 -21.83 8.11
C VAL A 22 9.55 -21.24 8.89
N ASN A 23 9.48 -21.52 10.19
CA ASN A 23 8.48 -20.97 11.11
C ASN A 23 8.66 -19.45 11.34
N THR A 24 9.54 -18.82 10.56
CA THR A 24 9.80 -17.39 10.59
C THR A 24 8.57 -16.60 10.17
N GLY A 25 8.30 -15.54 10.90
CA GLY A 25 7.12 -14.70 10.78
C GLY A 25 5.85 -15.30 11.41
N LEU A 26 5.82 -16.56 11.88
CA LEU A 26 4.59 -17.15 12.42
C LEU A 26 4.36 -16.85 13.91
N ASN A 27 5.41 -16.52 14.65
CA ASN A 27 5.31 -16.22 16.08
C ASN A 27 6.27 -15.09 16.49
N LYS A 28 5.99 -14.48 17.64
CA LYS A 28 6.77 -13.36 18.19
C LYS A 28 8.23 -13.72 18.48
N THR A 29 8.51 -14.98 18.77
CA THR A 29 9.87 -15.48 19.05
C THR A 29 10.67 -15.77 17.78
N SER A 30 10.09 -15.63 16.60
CA SER A 30 10.75 -15.84 15.32
C SER A 30 10.23 -14.84 14.28
N PRO A 31 10.35 -13.52 14.52
CA PRO A 31 9.87 -12.53 13.56
C PRO A 31 10.78 -12.47 12.33
N VAL A 32 10.25 -11.98 11.22
CA VAL A 32 11.05 -11.56 10.05
C VAL A 32 11.41 -10.08 10.16
N LEU A 33 12.45 -9.62 9.46
CA LEU A 33 12.81 -8.20 9.48
C LEU A 33 11.71 -7.33 8.84
N ASN A 34 11.09 -7.84 7.77
CA ASN A 34 9.98 -7.21 7.06
C ASN A 34 9.36 -8.23 6.10
N CYS A 35 8.26 -7.84 5.45
CA CYS A 35 7.55 -8.72 4.52
C CYS A 35 8.38 -9.12 3.28
N LYS A 36 9.36 -8.30 2.88
CA LYS A 36 10.29 -8.61 1.79
C LYS A 36 11.29 -9.70 2.23
N ASP A 37 11.81 -9.62 3.45
CA ASP A 37 12.63 -10.67 4.07
C ASP A 37 11.86 -12.00 4.16
N LEU A 38 10.58 -11.94 4.53
CA LEU A 38 9.70 -13.12 4.51
C LEU A 38 9.57 -13.73 3.11
N LYS A 39 9.35 -12.92 2.07
CA LYS A 39 9.22 -13.41 0.69
C LYS A 39 10.51 -14.07 0.20
N GLN A 40 11.67 -13.56 0.60
CA GLN A 40 12.97 -14.12 0.23
C GLN A 40 13.24 -15.44 0.95
N LYS A 41 12.95 -15.50 2.26
CA LYS A 41 13.21 -16.68 3.09
C LYS A 41 12.17 -17.78 2.91
N ALA A 42 10.93 -17.42 2.57
CA ALA A 42 9.82 -18.35 2.38
C ALA A 42 8.97 -17.96 1.14
N PRO A 43 9.48 -18.15 -0.09
CA PRO A 43 8.84 -17.64 -1.32
C PRO A 43 7.44 -18.20 -1.59
N THR A 44 7.15 -19.40 -1.06
CA THR A 44 5.87 -20.11 -1.21
C THR A 44 4.84 -19.71 -0.15
N ARG A 45 5.19 -18.88 0.84
CA ARG A 45 4.22 -18.44 1.84
C ARG A 45 3.17 -17.55 1.20
N ALA A 46 1.91 -17.88 1.49
CA ALA A 46 0.77 -17.08 1.08
C ALA A 46 0.76 -15.72 1.78
N SER A 47 0.04 -14.76 1.20
CA SER A 47 -0.25 -13.49 1.86
C SER A 47 -0.98 -13.73 3.18
N GLY A 48 -0.66 -12.96 4.21
CA GLY A 48 -1.17 -13.24 5.55
C GLY A 48 -0.57 -12.33 6.62
N VAL A 49 -0.99 -12.53 7.87
CA VAL A 49 -0.45 -11.78 9.01
C VAL A 49 0.76 -12.50 9.58
N TYR A 50 1.88 -11.78 9.71
CA TYR A 50 3.16 -12.30 10.18
C TYR A 50 3.79 -11.37 11.22
N TRP A 51 4.68 -11.91 12.05
CA TRP A 51 5.48 -11.18 13.03
C TRP A 51 6.69 -10.52 12.37
N ILE A 52 6.79 -9.22 12.52
CA ILE A 52 7.82 -8.35 11.97
C ILE A 52 8.62 -7.72 13.10
N ASP A 53 9.94 -7.69 12.93
CA ASP A 53 10.90 -7.05 13.82
C ASP A 53 11.93 -6.28 13.00
N PRO A 54 11.64 -5.00 12.65
CA PRO A 54 12.46 -4.25 11.72
C PRO A 54 13.87 -3.92 12.21
N ASP A 55 14.09 -3.85 13.53
CA ASP A 55 15.40 -3.54 14.09
C ASP A 55 16.28 -4.80 14.28
N GLY A 56 15.67 -5.99 14.22
CA GLY A 56 16.35 -7.28 14.32
C GLY A 56 17.01 -7.54 15.67
N GLY A 57 16.66 -6.76 16.70
CA GLY A 57 17.19 -6.82 18.04
C GLY A 57 16.38 -7.74 18.94
N SER A 58 15.96 -7.21 20.10
CA SER A 58 15.11 -7.98 21.01
C SER A 58 13.70 -8.05 20.47
N HIS A 59 13.17 -9.26 20.27
CA HIS A 59 11.82 -9.47 19.75
C HIS A 59 10.67 -8.98 20.65
N GLY A 60 10.98 -8.33 21.79
CA GLY A 60 10.00 -7.73 22.69
C GLY A 60 9.11 -6.68 21.99
N ASN A 61 9.67 -5.96 21.01
CA ASN A 61 8.99 -4.95 20.20
C ASN A 61 8.46 -5.47 18.85
N ALA A 62 8.63 -6.75 18.54
CA ALA A 62 8.08 -7.33 17.32
C ALA A 62 6.54 -7.21 17.30
N PHE A 63 5.98 -6.96 16.12
CA PHE A 63 4.56 -6.70 15.92
C PHE A 63 4.00 -7.46 14.72
N GLN A 64 2.69 -7.64 14.66
CA GLN A 64 2.04 -8.30 13.55
C GLN A 64 1.73 -7.31 12.41
N ALA A 65 2.09 -7.67 11.18
CA ALA A 65 1.72 -6.94 9.98
C ALA A 65 1.19 -7.91 8.91
N TYR A 66 0.32 -7.40 8.03
CA TYR A 66 -0.07 -8.15 6.84
C TYR A 66 1.05 -8.07 5.81
N CYS A 67 1.61 -9.21 5.45
CA CYS A 67 2.54 -9.31 4.34
C CYS A 67 1.81 -9.78 3.11
N ASP A 68 1.81 -8.92 2.10
CA ASP A 68 1.46 -9.33 0.75
C ASP A 68 2.62 -10.11 0.14
N GLN A 69 2.35 -11.38 -0.17
CA GLN A 69 3.27 -12.31 -0.79
C GLN A 69 2.83 -12.66 -2.22
N GLN A 70 1.68 -12.16 -2.68
CA GLN A 70 1.23 -12.28 -4.07
C GLN A 70 1.83 -11.14 -4.90
N THR A 71 2.11 -11.45 -6.17
CA THR A 71 2.65 -10.50 -7.14
C THR A 71 1.75 -10.36 -8.37
N ASP A 72 0.65 -11.10 -8.38
CA ASP A 72 -0.31 -11.15 -9.46
C ASP A 72 -1.16 -9.88 -9.51
N VAL A 73 -1.74 -9.61 -10.68
CA VAL A 73 -2.66 -8.48 -10.86
C VAL A 73 -3.89 -8.70 -9.96
N PRO A 74 -4.28 -7.72 -9.11
CA PRO A 74 -5.53 -7.80 -8.38
C PRO A 74 -6.72 -7.93 -9.33
N LEU A 75 -7.60 -8.91 -9.12
CA LEU A 75 -8.76 -9.18 -9.98
C LEU A 75 -10.01 -8.37 -9.57
N SER A 76 -9.96 -7.63 -8.45
CA SER A 76 -11.06 -6.80 -7.94
C SER A 76 -10.58 -5.62 -7.10
N GLU A 77 -11.42 -4.61 -6.88
CA GLU A 77 -11.07 -3.43 -6.06
C GLU A 77 -10.94 -3.74 -4.56
N THR A 78 -11.53 -4.86 -4.11
CA THR A 78 -11.46 -5.34 -2.72
C THR A 78 -10.31 -6.29 -2.47
N GLN A 79 -9.55 -6.62 -3.52
CA GLN A 79 -8.27 -7.29 -3.45
C GLN A 79 -7.19 -6.22 -3.21
N TYR A 80 -6.63 -6.24 -2.00
CA TYR A 80 -5.69 -5.23 -1.51
C TYR A 80 -4.23 -5.57 -1.83
N GLU A 81 -4.01 -6.56 -2.68
CA GLU A 81 -2.71 -7.00 -3.13
C GLU A 81 -2.10 -5.96 -4.09
N ALA A 82 -0.77 -5.96 -4.19
CA ALA A 82 -0.01 -5.14 -5.11
C ALA A 82 0.69 -6.01 -6.16
N MET A 83 0.42 -5.72 -7.43
CA MET A 83 1.15 -6.33 -8.54
C MET A 83 2.66 -6.02 -8.46
N ASP A 84 3.49 -6.92 -8.98
CA ASP A 84 4.95 -6.74 -9.06
C ASP A 84 5.37 -5.39 -9.69
N GLY A 85 6.23 -4.64 -9.00
CA GLY A 85 6.65 -3.29 -9.41
C GLY A 85 7.42 -3.22 -10.74
N ASN A 86 8.04 -4.31 -11.20
CA ASN A 86 8.64 -4.37 -12.53
C ASN A 86 7.55 -4.52 -13.60
N LEU A 87 6.52 -5.32 -13.31
CA LEU A 87 5.36 -5.46 -14.18
C LEU A 87 4.62 -4.11 -14.32
N TRP A 88 4.52 -3.33 -13.24
CA TRP A 88 3.99 -1.95 -13.30
C TRP A 88 4.68 -1.12 -14.38
N ARG A 89 6.01 -1.19 -14.54
CA ARG A 89 6.73 -0.36 -15.54
C ARG A 89 6.40 -0.70 -16.99
N THR A 90 5.85 -1.89 -17.24
CA THR A 90 5.58 -2.39 -18.60
C THR A 90 4.16 -2.14 -19.10
N ILE A 91 3.21 -1.88 -18.20
CA ILE A 91 1.77 -1.87 -18.52
C ILE A 91 1.25 -0.49 -18.95
N GLY A 92 1.97 0.58 -18.66
CA GLY A 92 1.58 1.92 -19.14
C GLY A 92 2.31 3.08 -18.46
N ASP A 93 1.87 4.29 -18.75
CA ASP A 93 2.41 5.56 -18.27
C ASP A 93 1.35 6.44 -17.58
N GLU A 94 0.11 5.98 -17.52
CA GLU A 94 -1.00 6.62 -16.82
C GLU A 94 -1.41 5.79 -15.59
N PHE A 95 -1.93 6.48 -14.57
CA PHE A 95 -2.52 5.83 -13.40
C PHE A 95 -3.76 6.56 -12.91
N LEU A 96 -4.72 5.81 -12.39
CA LEU A 96 -5.96 6.30 -11.80
C LEU A 96 -5.94 5.99 -10.31
N ILE A 97 -6.26 6.98 -9.48
CA ILE A 97 -6.56 6.76 -8.07
C ILE A 97 -8.06 6.81 -7.92
N LYS A 98 -8.65 5.74 -7.38
CA LYS A 98 -10.02 5.73 -6.90
C LYS A 98 -9.98 5.65 -5.39
N SER A 99 -10.72 6.54 -4.73
CA SER A 99 -10.90 6.51 -3.29
C SER A 99 -12.38 6.67 -2.97
N ASN A 100 -12.87 6.01 -1.93
CA ASN A 100 -14.23 6.21 -1.45
C ASN A 100 -14.35 7.36 -0.44
N ILE A 101 -13.23 7.97 -0.04
CA ILE A 101 -13.18 9.14 0.86
C ILE A 101 -12.59 10.39 0.20
N ASN A 102 -11.85 10.24 -0.90
CA ASN A 102 -11.22 11.34 -1.64
C ASN A 102 -11.51 11.25 -3.14
N ASN A 103 -11.24 12.34 -3.86
CA ASN A 103 -11.58 12.49 -5.28
C ASN A 103 -10.81 11.53 -6.18
N TRP A 104 -11.49 10.98 -7.18
CA TRP A 104 -10.82 10.15 -8.17
C TRP A 104 -10.03 11.03 -9.12
N ILE A 105 -8.76 10.67 -9.35
CA ILE A 105 -7.84 11.44 -10.18
C ILE A 105 -7.11 10.51 -11.14
N ALA A 106 -7.04 10.89 -12.41
CA ALA A 106 -6.23 10.20 -13.40
C ALA A 106 -5.01 11.06 -13.71
N CYS A 107 -3.83 10.48 -13.64
CA CYS A 107 -2.55 11.15 -13.76
C CYS A 107 -1.68 10.47 -14.80
N LYS A 108 -0.85 11.24 -15.48
CA LYS A 108 0.20 10.76 -16.38
C LYS A 108 1.55 11.29 -15.93
N PHE A 109 2.61 10.52 -16.13
CA PHE A 109 3.96 11.01 -15.89
C PHE A 109 4.37 12.00 -16.96
N GLU A 110 5.08 13.06 -16.57
CA GLU A 110 5.79 13.92 -17.51
C GLU A 110 7.21 13.36 -17.68
N ASP A 111 7.66 13.24 -18.93
CA ASP A 111 8.95 12.63 -19.30
C ASP A 111 10.13 13.34 -18.61
N THR A 112 10.50 12.90 -17.40
CA THR A 112 11.61 13.48 -16.65
C THR A 112 12.40 12.43 -15.88
N ARG A 113 13.71 12.43 -16.15
CA ARG A 113 14.73 11.55 -15.57
C ARG A 113 15.19 12.07 -14.19
N GLY A 114 14.25 12.29 -13.25
CA GLY A 114 14.51 12.89 -11.92
C GLY A 114 13.90 12.14 -10.73
N ILE A 115 14.26 12.56 -9.50
CA ILE A 115 13.80 11.98 -8.21
C ILE A 115 12.36 12.45 -7.87
N VAL A 116 12.02 13.70 -8.21
CA VAL A 116 10.64 14.21 -8.17
C VAL A 116 10.03 14.01 -9.55
N ARG A 117 8.97 13.21 -9.63
CA ARG A 117 8.27 12.97 -10.89
C ARG A 117 7.15 13.99 -11.03
N GLN A 118 7.28 14.87 -12.01
CA GLN A 118 6.15 15.71 -12.41
C GLN A 118 5.07 14.82 -13.01
N ILE A 119 3.83 15.11 -12.63
CA ILE A 119 2.66 14.40 -13.13
C ILE A 119 1.62 15.43 -13.56
N SER A 120 0.91 15.11 -14.63
CA SER A 120 -0.25 15.88 -15.07
C SER A 120 -1.50 15.09 -14.69
N CYS A 121 -2.35 15.65 -13.84
CA CYS A 121 -3.56 14.99 -13.34
C CYS A 121 -4.84 15.69 -13.79
N LYS A 122 -5.92 14.93 -13.92
CA LYS A 122 -7.28 15.40 -14.13
C LYS A 122 -8.22 14.81 -13.09
N LEU A 123 -9.22 15.59 -12.69
CA LEU A 123 -10.30 15.14 -11.82
C LEU A 123 -11.23 14.22 -12.62
N VAL A 124 -11.44 12.99 -12.14
CA VAL A 124 -12.35 12.01 -12.73
C VAL A 124 -13.70 12.02 -12.03
N LYS A 125 -13.69 12.10 -10.68
CA LYS A 125 -14.90 12.13 -9.87
C LYS A 125 -14.68 12.90 -8.58
N GLN A 126 -15.55 13.85 -8.27
CA GLN A 126 -15.53 14.57 -7.01
C GLN A 126 -16.32 13.79 -5.94
N VAL A 127 -15.61 13.10 -5.06
CA VAL A 127 -16.21 12.21 -4.04
C VAL A 127 -16.52 12.97 -2.77
N SER A 128 -15.60 13.82 -2.31
CA SER A 128 -15.76 14.57 -1.06
C SER A 128 -16.75 15.73 -1.15
N LYS A 129 -17.03 16.20 -2.38
CA LYS A 129 -17.82 17.42 -2.69
C LYS A 129 -17.25 18.72 -2.10
N GLN A 130 -16.04 18.70 -1.52
CA GLN A 130 -15.41 19.86 -0.90
C GLN A 130 -14.62 20.70 -1.91
N CYS A 131 -13.73 20.05 -2.66
CA CYS A 131 -12.80 20.69 -3.59
C CYS A 131 -12.65 19.85 -4.86
N ALA A 132 -12.19 20.49 -5.94
CA ALA A 132 -11.95 19.86 -7.26
C ALA A 132 -10.46 19.91 -7.67
N GLY A 133 -9.56 20.21 -6.72
CA GLY A 133 -8.13 20.31 -6.97
C GLY A 133 -7.51 18.96 -7.35
N VAL A 134 -6.39 19.03 -8.06
CA VAL A 134 -5.61 17.86 -8.48
C VAL A 134 -4.12 18.07 -8.17
N PRO A 135 -3.38 17.02 -7.81
CA PRO A 135 -1.94 17.10 -7.60
C PRO A 135 -1.19 17.25 -8.92
N ASN A 136 0.07 17.70 -8.85
CA ASN A 136 0.97 17.86 -9.99
C ASN A 136 2.38 17.28 -9.73
N SER A 137 2.60 16.68 -8.57
CA SER A 137 3.88 16.12 -8.17
C SER A 137 3.69 14.78 -7.47
N LEU A 138 4.45 13.78 -7.90
CA LEU A 138 4.66 12.53 -7.16
C LEU A 138 6.03 12.61 -6.45
N LYS A 139 6.00 12.47 -5.13
CA LYS A 139 7.20 12.41 -4.30
C LYS A 139 7.45 10.97 -3.86
N ILE A 140 8.64 10.45 -4.15
CA ILE A 140 9.10 9.10 -3.77
C ILE A 140 10.37 9.27 -2.94
N GLY A 141 10.54 8.48 -1.87
CA GLY A 141 11.74 8.52 -1.03
C GLY A 141 11.70 9.54 0.11
N HIS A 142 10.52 10.07 0.45
CA HIS A 142 10.31 10.80 1.70
C HIS A 142 10.28 9.83 2.90
N PRO A 143 10.67 10.24 4.12
CA PRO A 143 10.60 9.38 5.31
C PRO A 143 9.19 8.84 5.60
N TYR A 144 8.17 9.57 5.16
CA TYR A 144 6.74 9.24 5.31
C TYR A 144 6.16 8.61 4.03
N GLY A 145 6.99 7.91 3.26
CA GLY A 145 6.61 7.17 2.07
C GLY A 145 6.10 8.01 0.88
N PRO A 146 5.50 7.35 -0.13
CA PRO A 146 5.07 8.02 -1.36
C PRO A 146 3.87 8.95 -1.14
N SER A 147 3.87 10.09 -1.83
CA SER A 147 2.76 11.05 -1.76
C SER A 147 2.47 11.75 -3.10
N LEU A 148 1.21 12.14 -3.28
CA LEU A 148 0.80 13.08 -4.30
C LEU A 148 0.55 14.46 -3.71
N SER A 149 1.27 15.44 -4.25
CA SER A 149 1.23 16.83 -3.80
C SER A 149 0.91 17.77 -4.96
N GLY A 150 0.33 18.91 -4.62
CA GLY A 150 0.23 20.08 -5.50
C GLY A 150 1.05 21.25 -4.96
N SER A 151 0.83 22.44 -5.53
CA SER A 151 1.46 23.68 -5.06
C SER A 151 1.05 24.09 -3.64
N THR A 152 -0.10 23.64 -3.17
CA THR A 152 -0.70 24.06 -1.89
C THR A 152 -0.53 23.06 -0.75
N GLY A 153 0.00 21.85 -1.03
CA GLY A 153 0.10 20.77 -0.04
C GLY A 153 -0.18 19.37 -0.60
N VAL A 154 -0.50 18.44 0.30
CA VAL A 154 -0.64 17.00 0.01
C VAL A 154 -2.10 16.61 -0.22
N TYR A 155 -2.35 15.88 -1.30
CA TYR A 155 -3.67 15.31 -1.64
C TYR A 155 -3.81 13.86 -1.20
N TYR A 156 -2.73 13.09 -1.35
CA TYR A 156 -2.64 11.69 -0.96
C TYR A 156 -1.30 11.43 -0.30
N LEU A 157 -1.33 10.89 0.91
CA LEU A 157 -0.19 10.21 1.53
C LEU A 157 -0.48 8.72 1.57
N PHE A 158 0.36 7.90 0.95
CA PHE A 158 0.13 6.45 0.84
C PHE A 158 0.77 5.65 1.96
N ASP A 159 1.56 6.30 2.81
CA ASP A 159 2.23 5.64 3.91
C ASP A 159 1.33 5.47 5.14
N GLY A 160 1.64 4.44 5.91
CA GLY A 160 1.01 4.12 7.18
C GLY A 160 1.79 4.65 8.38
N TYR A 161 2.48 5.80 8.27
CA TYR A 161 3.39 6.28 9.30
C TYR A 161 2.70 7.04 10.46
N THR A 162 2.80 6.43 11.65
CA THR A 162 2.69 6.92 13.06
C THR A 162 2.88 8.37 13.46
N GLY A 163 4.01 8.91 13.04
CA GLY A 163 4.66 9.89 13.89
C GLY A 163 4.23 11.32 13.57
N GLU A 164 4.01 11.61 12.30
CA GLU A 164 3.80 12.95 11.77
C GLU A 164 2.98 12.86 10.47
N ASP A 165 2.11 13.85 10.20
CA ASP A 165 1.32 13.98 8.96
C ASP A 165 0.46 12.76 8.55
N TRP A 166 -0.34 12.24 9.47
CA TRP A 166 -1.08 10.96 9.31
C TRP A 166 -2.27 10.92 8.35
N PRO A 167 -2.45 9.77 7.67
CA PRO A 167 -2.43 9.79 6.22
C PRO A 167 -3.48 10.79 5.73
N VAL A 168 -2.98 11.87 5.15
CA VAL A 168 -3.86 12.92 4.69
C VAL A 168 -4.39 12.54 3.31
N HIS A 169 -5.71 12.38 3.24
CA HIS A 169 -6.46 12.22 2.00
C HIS A 169 -7.31 13.46 1.76
N ASP A 170 -6.65 14.59 1.49
CA ASP A 170 -7.30 15.90 1.39
C ASP A 170 -7.65 16.23 -0.07
N PRO A 171 -8.94 16.29 -0.45
CA PRO A 171 -9.39 16.73 -1.78
C PRO A 171 -8.99 18.18 -2.12
N CYS A 172 -8.63 18.98 -1.12
CA CYS A 172 -8.26 20.37 -1.27
C CYS A 172 -6.73 20.58 -1.31
N GLY A 173 -5.95 19.52 -1.08
CA GLY A 173 -4.49 19.59 -1.13
C GLY A 173 -3.88 20.55 -0.12
N LYS A 174 -4.43 20.65 1.10
CA LYS A 174 -3.97 21.54 2.18
C LYS A 174 -3.45 20.78 3.39
N GLY A 175 -3.35 19.45 3.32
CA GLY A 175 -2.96 18.67 4.49
C GLY A 175 -4.06 18.63 5.58
N GLN A 176 -5.34 18.82 5.22
CA GLN A 176 -6.44 18.96 6.16
C GLN A 176 -7.43 17.77 6.11
N PRO A 177 -8.24 17.53 7.16
CA PRO A 177 -9.17 16.41 7.21
C PRO A 177 -10.48 16.64 6.42
N ASN A 178 -10.39 17.05 5.14
CA ASN A 178 -11.55 17.35 4.27
C ASN A 178 -12.09 16.14 3.48
N GLN A 179 -11.61 14.93 3.77
CA GLN A 179 -12.14 13.70 3.18
C GLN A 179 -13.62 13.49 3.53
N LEU A 180 -14.35 12.78 2.68
CA LEU A 180 -15.73 12.38 2.96
C LEU A 180 -15.81 11.58 4.26
N LYS A 181 -16.75 11.96 5.14
CA LYS A 181 -16.95 11.35 6.47
C LYS A 181 -18.10 10.34 6.44
N GLY A 182 -18.17 9.48 7.45
CA GLY A 182 -19.24 8.49 7.59
C GLY A 182 -19.20 7.35 6.57
N VAL A 183 -18.06 7.15 5.90
CA VAL A 183 -17.88 6.08 4.90
C VAL A 183 -17.49 4.79 5.61
N ALA A 184 -18.28 3.73 5.41
CA ALA A 184 -17.92 2.40 5.88
C ALA A 184 -16.69 1.88 5.12
N ASN A 185 -15.68 1.38 5.85
CA ASN A 185 -14.43 0.84 5.30
C ASN A 185 -13.73 1.82 4.33
N PRO A 186 -13.20 2.95 4.82
CA PRO A 186 -12.48 3.91 3.99
C PRO A 186 -11.24 3.27 3.35
N HIS A 187 -11.08 3.44 2.03
CA HIS A 187 -9.97 2.88 1.26
C HIS A 187 -9.74 3.65 -0.06
N GLY A 188 -8.67 3.27 -0.77
CA GLY A 188 -8.41 3.68 -2.13
C GLY A 188 -7.49 2.70 -2.84
N ASN A 189 -7.49 2.78 -4.16
CA ASN A 189 -6.80 1.89 -5.07
C ASN A 189 -6.09 2.71 -6.14
N VAL A 190 -4.88 2.29 -6.51
CA VAL A 190 -4.14 2.83 -7.64
C VAL A 190 -4.27 1.82 -8.78
N PHE A 191 -4.79 2.27 -9.91
CA PHE A 191 -4.89 1.49 -11.14
C PHE A 191 -3.87 2.04 -12.13
N LYS A 192 -3.29 1.17 -12.93
CA LYS A 192 -2.37 1.53 -13.99
C LYS A 192 -2.96 1.20 -15.35
N ARG A 193 -2.72 2.08 -16.32
CA ARG A 193 -3.17 1.98 -17.70
C ARG A 193 -2.05 2.45 -18.63
#